data_AF-A0A8J7J8M4-F1
#
_entry.id   AF-A0A8J7J8M4-F1
#
_cell.length_a   1.000
_cell.length_b   1.000
_cell.length_c   1.000
_cell.angle_alpha   90.00
_cell.angle_beta   90.00
_cell.angle_gamma   90.00
#
_symmetry.space_group_name_H-M   'P 1'
#
loop_
_entity.id
_entity.type
_entity.pdbx_description
1 polymer ?
#
loop_
_entity_poly.entity_id
_entity_poly.type
_entity_poly.pdbx_seq_one_letter_code
_entity_poly.pdbx_strand_id
1 'polypeptide(L)'
;MVQFGVKAAATVVLGAIAVVSTAPMADAQSRSDWLASGETITYDGYLLAGESVYASCDDDCADLDIYLYDANSGNLVASDSLIDAVPVVVAPYEGNFFIEVVMASCVNNPCATWTDSDAGF
;
A
#
# COMPACT_ATOMS: atom_id res chain seq x y z
N MET A 1 68.04 -13.00 9.00
CA MET A 1 68.24 -14.11 8.04
C MET A 1 66.84 -14.52 7.58
N VAL A 2 66.32 -13.92 6.50
CA VAL A 2 66.20 -14.47 5.13
C VAL A 2 65.49 -15.84 5.18
N GLN A 3 64.29 -16.01 4.59
CA GLN A 3 64.17 -16.17 3.14
C GLN A 3 62.75 -15.91 2.57
N PHE A 4 62.76 -15.47 1.31
CA PHE A 4 61.69 -15.05 0.41
C PHE A 4 60.87 -16.19 -0.23
N GLY A 5 59.69 -15.82 -0.75
CA GLY A 5 58.95 -16.52 -1.81
C GLY A 5 57.57 -16.99 -1.32
N VAL A 6 56.45 -16.79 -2.01
CA VAL A 6 56.22 -16.87 -3.46
C VAL A 6 55.08 -15.91 -3.87
N LYS A 7 55.24 -15.31 -5.04
CA LYS A 7 54.26 -14.49 -5.75
C LYS A 7 53.11 -15.35 -6.29
N ALA A 8 51.87 -14.91 -6.12
CA ALA A 8 50.79 -15.28 -7.03
C ALA A 8 49.86 -14.07 -7.20
N ALA A 9 49.97 -13.41 -8.35
CA ALA A 9 49.00 -12.44 -8.80
C ALA A 9 47.77 -13.20 -9.30
N ALA A 10 46.63 -13.02 -8.64
CA ALA A 10 45.34 -13.46 -9.14
C ALA A 10 44.60 -12.22 -9.65
N THR A 11 44.67 -12.00 -10.96
CA THR A 11 43.86 -11.01 -11.66
C THR A 11 42.41 -11.46 -11.59
N VAL A 12 41.60 -10.81 -10.76
CA VAL A 12 40.16 -11.05 -10.71
C VAL A 12 39.52 -10.27 -11.85
N VAL A 13 39.17 -10.97 -12.93
CA VAL A 13 38.27 -10.44 -13.96
C VAL A 13 36.87 -10.48 -13.36
N LEU A 14 36.42 -9.35 -12.81
CA LEU A 14 35.01 -9.15 -12.43
C LEU A 14 34.21 -9.00 -13.72
N GLY A 15 33.75 -10.13 -14.25
CA GLY A 15 32.72 -10.17 -15.27
C GLY A 15 31.45 -9.51 -14.75
N ALA A 16 30.79 -8.72 -15.61
CA ALA A 16 29.55 -8.04 -15.28
C ALA A 16 28.51 -9.04 -14.77
N ILE A 17 28.09 -8.89 -13.52
CA ILE A 17 26.95 -9.60 -12.95
C ILE A 17 25.71 -8.98 -13.61
N ALA A 18 25.13 -9.68 -14.58
CA ALA A 18 23.78 -9.38 -15.02
C ALA A 18 22.83 -9.73 -13.87
N VAL A 19 22.42 -8.72 -13.10
CA VAL A 19 21.30 -8.87 -12.16
C VAL A 19 20.07 -9.04 -13.02
N VAL A 20 19.60 -10.29 -13.16
CA VAL A 20 18.26 -10.55 -13.68
C VAL A 20 17.32 -10.04 -12.61
N SER A 21 16.86 -8.81 -12.75
CA SER A 21 15.78 -8.27 -11.93
C SER A 21 14.50 -8.98 -12.35
N THR A 22 14.17 -10.08 -11.67
CA THR A 22 12.77 -10.47 -11.56
C THR A 22 12.13 -9.36 -10.74
N ALA A 23 11.34 -8.49 -11.37
CA ALA A 23 10.48 -7.59 -10.62
C ALA A 23 9.75 -8.45 -9.58
N PRO A 24 9.80 -8.11 -8.28
CA PRO A 24 8.95 -8.81 -7.34
C PRO A 24 7.52 -8.65 -7.86
N MET A 25 6.81 -9.76 -8.03
CA MET A 25 5.36 -9.73 -8.10
C MET A 25 4.92 -8.88 -6.90
N ALA A 26 4.19 -7.79 -7.16
CA ALA A 26 3.59 -7.01 -6.11
C ALA A 26 2.66 -7.97 -5.36
N ASP A 27 3.11 -8.48 -4.21
CA ASP A 27 2.18 -9.03 -3.23
C ASP A 27 1.19 -7.91 -2.96
N ALA A 28 -0.10 -8.15 -3.17
CA ALA A 28 -1.16 -7.24 -2.80
C ALA A 28 -0.95 -6.90 -1.32
N GLN A 29 -0.39 -5.72 -1.03
CA GLN A 29 -0.02 -5.35 0.32
C GLN A 29 -1.29 -4.87 1.01
N SER A 30 -1.97 -5.77 1.71
CA SER A 30 -2.99 -5.36 2.68
C SER A 30 -2.34 -4.41 3.69
N ARG A 31 -2.87 -3.18 3.77
CA ARG A 31 -2.45 -2.19 4.75
C ARG A 31 -3.27 -2.41 6.01
N SER A 32 -2.60 -2.60 7.14
CA SER A 32 -3.27 -2.76 8.43
C SER A 32 -2.93 -1.60 9.35
N ASP A 33 -3.93 -0.96 9.93
CA ASP A 33 -3.77 0.18 10.84
C ASP A 33 -4.72 0.08 12.05
N TRP A 34 -4.58 1.03 12.98
CA TRP A 34 -5.43 1.16 14.17
C TRP A 34 -5.93 2.59 14.26
N LEU A 35 -7.25 2.77 14.13
CA LEU A 35 -7.87 4.09 14.12
C LEU A 35 -8.88 4.21 15.26
N ALA A 36 -8.78 5.30 16.02
CA ALA A 36 -9.86 5.73 16.89
C ALA A 36 -10.96 6.45 16.09
N SER A 37 -12.13 6.60 16.69
CA SER A 37 -13.27 7.31 16.10
C SER A 37 -12.88 8.74 15.72
N GLY A 38 -13.11 9.10 14.47
CA GLY A 38 -12.74 10.38 13.86
C GLY A 38 -11.28 10.47 13.40
N GLU A 39 -10.47 9.43 13.57
CA GLU A 39 -9.13 9.36 13.00
C GLU A 39 -9.16 8.94 11.53
N THR A 40 -8.09 9.31 10.84
CA THR A 40 -7.92 9.13 9.40
C THR A 40 -6.51 8.66 9.11
N ILE A 41 -6.39 7.78 8.12
CA ILE A 41 -5.11 7.40 7.51
C ILE A 41 -5.19 7.60 6.00
N THR A 42 -4.05 7.90 5.38
CA THR A 42 -3.95 8.07 3.93
C THR A 42 -2.80 7.24 3.38
N TYR A 43 -3.07 6.53 2.29
CA TYR A 43 -2.07 5.79 1.52
C TYR A 43 -1.90 6.41 0.14
N ASP A 44 -0.69 6.42 -0.38
CA ASP A 44 -0.45 6.56 -1.81
C ASP A 44 -0.59 5.21 -2.51
N GLY A 45 -1.16 5.21 -3.71
CA GLY A 45 -1.35 3.99 -4.48
C GLY A 45 -1.49 4.25 -5.98
N TYR A 46 -0.96 3.35 -6.80
CA TYR A 46 -1.21 3.34 -8.24
C TYR A 46 -2.28 2.31 -8.56
N LEU A 47 -3.41 2.76 -9.11
CA LEU A 47 -4.57 1.92 -9.39
C LEU A 47 -4.83 1.84 -10.90
N LEU A 48 -5.31 0.69 -11.35
CA LEU A 48 -5.78 0.48 -12.72
C LEU A 48 -7.19 1.04 -12.91
N ALA A 49 -7.55 1.37 -14.15
CA ALA A 49 -8.92 1.78 -14.47
C ALA A 49 -9.92 0.65 -14.16
N GLY A 50 -10.92 0.94 -13.33
CA GLY A 50 -11.91 -0.02 -12.89
C GLY A 50 -11.48 -0.92 -11.73
N GLU A 51 -10.30 -0.70 -11.15
CA GLU A 51 -9.84 -1.41 -9.95
C GLU A 51 -10.64 -1.00 -8.71
N SER A 52 -11.05 -1.97 -7.91
CA SER A 52 -11.73 -1.74 -6.64
C SER A 52 -10.74 -1.60 -5.50
N VAL A 53 -10.96 -0.63 -4.61
CA VAL A 53 -10.29 -0.48 -3.33
C VAL A 53 -11.34 -0.61 -2.24
N TYR A 54 -11.08 -1.44 -1.24
CA TYR A 54 -11.99 -1.71 -0.14
C TYR A 54 -11.26 -1.58 1.18
N ALA A 55 -12.01 -1.24 2.22
CA ALA A 55 -11.53 -1.28 3.58
C ALA A 55 -12.45 -2.14 4.45
N SER A 56 -11.94 -2.56 5.60
CA SER A 56 -12.74 -3.23 6.63
C SER A 56 -12.16 -2.93 8.00
N CYS A 57 -12.93 -3.19 9.05
CA CYS A 57 -12.49 -3.07 10.43
C CYS A 57 -12.99 -4.23 11.29
N ASP A 58 -12.50 -4.32 12.52
CA ASP A 58 -12.89 -5.37 13.46
C ASP A 58 -14.32 -5.21 13.99
N ASP A 59 -14.76 -6.14 14.85
CA ASP A 59 -16.14 -6.18 15.36
C ASP A 59 -16.56 -4.97 16.21
N ASP A 60 -15.61 -4.08 16.54
CA ASP A 60 -15.86 -2.89 17.35
C ASP A 60 -16.26 -1.66 16.50
N CYS A 61 -16.20 -1.76 15.17
CA CYS A 61 -16.63 -0.73 14.25
C CYS A 61 -18.00 -1.04 13.62
N ALA A 62 -18.75 0.00 13.29
CA ALA A 62 -20.01 -0.12 12.53
C ALA A 62 -20.07 0.81 11.32
N ASP A 63 -19.09 1.70 11.18
CA ASP A 63 -19.06 2.76 10.17
C ASP A 63 -17.59 3.11 9.84
N LEU A 64 -17.18 2.84 8.60
CA LEU A 64 -15.86 3.11 8.05
C LEU A 64 -16.05 3.72 6.67
N ASP A 65 -15.39 4.85 6.39
CA ASP A 65 -15.48 5.51 5.10
C ASP A 65 -14.18 5.34 4.31
N ILE A 66 -14.29 5.37 2.98
CA ILE A 66 -13.14 5.48 2.07
C ILE A 66 -13.35 6.61 1.06
N TYR A 67 -12.31 7.41 0.85
CA TYR A 67 -12.27 8.51 -0.11
C TYR A 67 -11.07 8.34 -1.02
N LEU A 68 -11.29 8.45 -2.33
CA LEU A 68 -10.26 8.33 -3.35
C LEU A 68 -10.03 9.70 -3.98
N TYR A 69 -8.81 10.21 -3.89
CA TYR A 69 -8.41 11.50 -4.47
C TYR A 69 -7.40 11.28 -5.59
N ASP A 70 -7.55 12.03 -6.68
CA ASP A 70 -6.54 12.09 -7.73
C ASP A 70 -5.25 12.71 -7.21
N ALA A 71 -4.12 12.00 -7.26
CA ALA A 71 -2.88 12.47 -6.63
C ALA A 71 -2.25 13.70 -7.31
N ASN A 72 -2.60 13.98 -8.57
CA ASN A 72 -2.05 15.11 -9.31
C ASN A 72 -2.82 16.40 -9.04
N SER A 73 -4.15 16.31 -8.98
CA SER A 73 -5.05 17.45 -8.84
C SER A 73 -5.57 17.66 -7.42
N GLY A 74 -5.52 16.63 -6.57
CA GLY A 74 -6.07 16.63 -5.22
C GLY A 74 -7.61 16.57 -5.17
N ASN A 75 -8.26 16.34 -6.30
CA ASN A 75 -9.72 16.28 -6.37
C ASN A 75 -10.24 14.93 -5.89
N LEU A 76 -11.35 14.94 -5.15
CA LEU A 76 -12.11 13.72 -4.83
C LEU A 76 -12.71 13.15 -6.13
N VAL A 77 -12.45 11.87 -6.40
CA VAL A 77 -12.91 11.19 -7.62
C VAL A 77 -13.89 10.07 -7.35
N ALA A 78 -13.84 9.46 -6.17
CA ALA A 78 -14.78 8.45 -5.71
C ALA A 78 -14.81 8.45 -4.17
N SER A 79 -15.92 8.05 -3.59
CA SER A 79 -16.07 7.89 -2.14
C SER A 79 -17.15 6.88 -1.83
N ASP A 80 -16.98 6.16 -0.74
CA ASP A 80 -18.04 5.43 -0.07
C ASP A 80 -18.08 5.88 1.38
N SER A 81 -19.23 6.45 1.77
CA SER A 81 -19.46 7.05 3.08
C SER A 81 -20.84 6.64 3.62
N LEU A 82 -21.29 5.46 3.21
CA LEU A 82 -22.50 4.84 3.71
C LEU A 82 -22.21 4.25 5.09
N ILE A 83 -23.25 4.13 5.92
CA ILE A 83 -23.12 3.54 7.25
C ILE A 83 -22.95 2.02 7.10
N ASP A 84 -21.71 1.61 6.88
CA ASP A 84 -21.27 0.22 6.85
C ASP A 84 -19.79 0.09 7.25
N ALA A 85 -19.37 -1.14 7.57
CA ALA A 85 -18.00 -1.43 7.99
C ALA A 85 -17.11 -1.91 6.84
N VAL A 86 -17.61 -1.93 5.60
CA VAL A 86 -16.91 -2.50 4.44
C VAL A 86 -17.11 -1.61 3.20
N PRO A 87 -16.61 -0.36 3.24
CA PRO A 87 -16.77 0.58 2.14
C PRO A 87 -15.96 0.14 0.91
N VAL A 88 -16.46 0.45 -0.28
CA VAL A 88 -15.77 0.13 -1.55
C VAL A 88 -15.83 1.30 -2.55
N VAL A 89 -14.69 1.60 -3.16
CA VAL A 89 -14.59 2.57 -4.26
C VAL A 89 -13.92 1.94 -5.47
N VAL A 90 -14.24 2.47 -6.66
CA VAL A 90 -13.67 2.02 -7.92
C VAL A 90 -12.91 3.16 -8.56
N ALA A 91 -11.65 2.91 -8.94
CA ALA A 91 -10.82 3.87 -9.63
C ALA A 91 -11.41 4.18 -11.03
N PRO A 92 -11.80 5.43 -11.34
CA PRO A 92 -12.43 5.75 -12.62
C PRO A 92 -11.46 5.71 -13.81
N TYR A 93 -10.16 5.74 -13.54
CA TYR A 93 -9.09 5.71 -14.53
C TYR A 93 -7.80 5.18 -13.90
N GLU A 94 -6.83 4.87 -14.74
CA GLU A 94 -5.51 4.42 -14.31
C GLU A 94 -4.66 5.63 -13.87
N GLY A 95 -3.98 5.53 -12.73
CA GLY A 95 -3.14 6.61 -12.23
C GLY A 95 -2.73 6.47 -10.76
N ASN A 96 -2.07 7.51 -10.25
CA ASN A 96 -1.74 7.62 -8.83
C ASN A 96 -2.90 8.31 -8.09
N PHE A 97 -3.25 7.76 -6.93
CA PHE A 97 -4.31 8.25 -6.06
C PHE A 97 -3.83 8.36 -4.61
N PHE A 98 -4.54 9.18 -3.85
CA PHE A 98 -4.54 9.10 -2.39
C PHE A 98 -5.80 8.38 -1.94
N ILE A 99 -5.61 7.31 -1.18
CA ILE A 99 -6.66 6.50 -0.58
C ILE A 99 -6.76 6.92 0.88
N GLU A 100 -7.81 7.61 1.24
CA GLU A 100 -8.08 8.07 2.61
C GLU A 100 -9.13 7.18 3.25
N VAL A 101 -8.81 6.63 4.42
CA VAL A 101 -9.73 5.81 5.21
C VAL A 101 -10.05 6.56 6.49
N VAL A 102 -11.33 6.70 6.80
CA VAL A 102 -11.82 7.44 7.97
C VAL A 102 -12.62 6.51 8.87
N MET A 103 -12.24 6.43 10.13
CA MET A 103 -13.00 5.70 11.15
C MET A 103 -14.19 6.55 11.61
N ALA A 104 -15.35 6.37 10.99
CA ALA A 104 -16.55 7.13 11.35
C ALA A 104 -17.10 6.72 12.73
N SER A 105 -17.08 5.42 13.06
CA SER A 105 -17.58 4.91 14.34
C SER A 105 -16.82 3.68 14.85
N CYS A 106 -16.22 3.81 16.04
CA CYS A 106 -15.55 2.73 16.77
C CYS A 106 -15.95 2.75 18.26
N VAL A 107 -16.57 1.67 18.72
CA VAL A 107 -17.11 1.56 20.10
C VAL A 107 -15.98 1.39 21.12
N ASN A 108 -14.99 0.55 20.81
CA ASN A 108 -13.84 0.27 21.67
C ASN A 108 -12.54 0.77 21.01
N ASN A 109 -12.22 2.04 21.24
CA ASN A 109 -11.07 2.67 20.57
C ASN A 109 -9.71 2.13 21.06
N PRO A 110 -8.72 1.95 20.14
CA PRO A 110 -8.82 2.04 18.68
C PRO A 110 -9.33 0.73 18.04
N CYS A 111 -9.96 0.82 16.88
CA CYS A 111 -10.37 -0.33 16.08
C CYS A 111 -9.28 -0.68 15.05
N ALA A 112 -9.05 -1.96 14.81
CA ALA A 112 -8.18 -2.41 13.73
C ALA A 112 -8.85 -2.16 12.38
N THR A 113 -8.07 -1.75 11.39
CA THR A 113 -8.52 -1.55 10.00
C THR A 113 -7.62 -2.30 9.03
N TRP A 114 -8.21 -2.72 7.91
CA TRP A 114 -7.50 -3.29 6.76
C TRP A 114 -7.93 -2.57 5.49
N THR A 115 -6.99 -2.25 4.61
CA THR A 115 -7.25 -1.62 3.32
C THR A 115 -6.52 -2.38 2.22
N ASP A 116 -7.27 -2.72 1.18
CA ASP A 116 -6.86 -3.64 0.12
C ASP A 116 -7.42 -3.18 -1.23
N SER A 117 -6.86 -3.67 -2.33
CA SER A 117 -7.40 -3.48 -3.68
C SER A 117 -7.30 -4.75 -4.53
N ASP A 118 -8.01 -4.79 -5.66
CA ASP A 118 -8.02 -5.96 -6.54
C ASP A 118 -6.63 -6.32 -7.09
N ALA A 119 -5.75 -5.33 -7.32
CA ALA A 119 -4.41 -5.53 -7.85
C ALA A 119 -3.27 -5.19 -6.85
N GLY A 120 -3.62 -4.70 -5.66
CA GLY A 120 -2.67 -4.15 -4.69
C GLY A 120 -2.17 -2.75 -5.05
N PHE A 121 -1.73 -2.01 -4.03
CA PHE A 121 -1.15 -0.67 -4.19
C PHE A 121 0.06 -0.40 -3.27
#